data_AF-A0AAE1BC87-F1
#
_entry.id   AF-A0AAE1BC87-F1
#
_cell.length_a   1.000
_cell.length_b   1.000
_cell.length_c   1.000
_cell.angle_alpha   90.00
_cell.angle_beta   90.00
_cell.angle_gamma   90.00
#
_symmetry.space_group_name_H-M   'P 1'
#
loop_
_entity.id
_entity.type
_entity.pdbx_description
1 polymer ?
#
loop_
_entity_poly.entity_id
_entity_poly.type
_entity_poly.pdbx_seq_one_letter_code
_entity_poly.pdbx_strand_id
1 'polypeptide(L)'
;MLESKDLEGKMTFHPTLNKFTFSTSIRDDLNKLPYLTMVIKEAMRLHSPVPFIQRILTSDTEIDGKIAPAGTAVNCVIYNIHHNPVTWEDSMVNLD
;
A
#
# COMPACT_ATOMS: atom_id res chain seq x y z
N MET A 1 1.85 7.96 13.22
CA MET A 1 1.84 9.32 12.61
C MET A 1 0.53 9.59 11.87
N LEU A 2 -0.65 9.47 12.52
CA LEU A 2 -1.94 9.98 12.00
C LEU A 2 -2.96 10.24 13.12
N GLU A 3 -2.51 10.59 14.33
CA GLU A 3 -3.41 10.92 15.43
C GLU A 3 -2.76 12.00 16.28
N SER A 4 -3.03 13.26 15.95
CA SER A 4 -2.86 14.34 16.92
C SER A 4 -4.26 14.71 17.41
N LYS A 5 -4.57 14.34 18.65
CA LYS A 5 -5.68 14.97 19.38
C LYS A 5 -5.26 16.42 19.63
N ASP A 6 -6.13 17.38 19.32
CA ASP A 6 -5.92 18.72 19.85
C ASP A 6 -6.01 18.70 21.38
N LEU A 7 -5.56 19.78 22.04
CA LEU A 7 -5.53 19.89 23.51
C LEU A 7 -6.92 19.72 24.17
N GLU A 8 -8.00 19.69 23.37
CA GLU A 8 -9.39 19.50 23.81
C GLU A 8 -9.97 18.11 23.48
N GLY A 9 -9.18 17.22 22.88
CA GLY A 9 -9.62 15.86 22.55
C GLY A 9 -10.56 15.75 21.35
N LYS A 10 -10.68 16.80 20.52
CA LYS A 10 -11.45 16.76 19.28
C LYS A 10 -10.60 16.17 18.15
N MET A 11 -11.25 15.33 17.35
CA MET A 11 -10.62 14.70 16.19
C MET A 11 -10.52 15.73 15.06
N THR A 12 -9.32 16.26 14.82
CA THR A 12 -9.08 17.23 13.76
C THR A 12 -8.61 16.56 12.48
N PHE A 13 -9.34 16.75 11.39
CA PHE A 13 -8.96 16.30 10.05
C PHE A 13 -7.82 17.16 9.48
N HIS A 14 -7.01 16.59 8.58
CA HIS A 14 -5.93 17.32 7.90
C HIS A 14 -6.49 18.55 7.15
N PRO A 15 -5.85 19.74 7.23
CA PRO A 15 -6.40 21.02 6.75
C PRO A 15 -6.73 21.07 5.25
N THR A 16 -6.23 20.13 4.44
CA THR A 16 -6.57 20.02 3.01
C THR A 16 -7.98 19.51 2.75
N LEU A 17 -8.62 18.84 3.71
CA LEU A 17 -9.98 18.31 3.54
C LEU A 17 -11.04 19.44 3.52
N ASN A 18 -10.73 20.62 4.05
CA ASN A 18 -11.66 21.76 4.15
C ASN A 18 -11.86 22.56 2.85
N LYS A 19 -11.28 22.15 1.72
CA LYS A 19 -11.34 22.90 0.45
C LYS A 19 -11.96 22.13 -0.72
N PHE A 20 -12.70 21.05 -0.44
CA PHE A 20 -13.21 20.20 -1.50
C PHE A 20 -14.62 20.59 -1.93
N THR A 21 -14.76 21.13 -3.14
CA THR A 21 -16.05 21.33 -3.81
C THR A 21 -16.21 20.25 -4.88
N PHE A 22 -17.25 19.42 -4.76
CA PHE A 22 -17.55 18.36 -5.73
C PHE A 22 -18.13 18.96 -7.02
N SER A 23 -17.71 18.43 -8.16
CA SER A 23 -18.24 18.74 -9.49
C SER A 23 -19.38 17.78 -9.87
N THR A 24 -20.01 18.02 -11.01
CA THR A 24 -21.07 17.14 -11.55
C THR A 24 -20.55 15.74 -11.94
N SER A 25 -19.24 15.57 -12.13
CA SER A 25 -18.62 14.31 -12.58
C SER A 25 -17.78 13.68 -11.46
N ILE A 26 -18.28 12.58 -10.92
CA ILE A 26 -17.59 11.82 -9.86
C ILE A 26 -16.18 11.36 -10.28
N ARG A 27 -16.00 11.02 -11.57
CA ARG A 27 -14.73 10.51 -12.09
C ARG A 27 -13.63 11.58 -12.02
N ASP A 28 -13.97 12.81 -12.36
CA ASP A 28 -13.01 13.91 -12.39
C ASP A 28 -12.63 14.36 -10.98
N ASP A 29 -13.52 14.13 -10.00
CA ASP A 29 -13.28 14.47 -8.61
C ASP A 29 -12.40 13.44 -7.88
N LEU A 30 -12.43 12.16 -8.26
CA LEU A 30 -11.57 11.14 -7.66
C LEU A 30 -10.08 11.48 -7.76
N ASN A 31 -9.65 12.05 -8.89
CA ASN A 31 -8.26 12.47 -9.09
C ASN A 31 -7.86 13.66 -8.20
N LYS A 32 -8.83 14.41 -7.66
CA LYS A 32 -8.59 15.57 -6.80
C LYS A 32 -8.49 15.19 -5.32
N LEU A 33 -8.56 13.90 -4.98
CA LEU A 33 -8.51 13.38 -3.61
C LEU A 33 -7.17 12.66 -3.31
N PRO A 34 -6.02 13.37 -3.35
CA PRO A 34 -4.71 12.73 -3.17
C PRO A 34 -4.54 12.16 -1.76
N TYR A 35 -5.08 12.83 -0.73
CA TYR A 35 -5.01 12.34 0.64
C TYR A 35 -5.78 11.02 0.81
N LEU A 36 -6.99 10.91 0.25
CA LEU A 36 -7.75 9.66 0.27
C LEU A 36 -6.99 8.54 -0.45
N THR A 37 -6.36 8.86 -1.57
CA THR A 37 -5.52 7.90 -2.31
C THR A 37 -4.33 7.44 -1.47
N MET A 38 -3.68 8.33 -0.72
CA MET A 38 -2.61 7.97 0.21
C MET A 38 -3.11 7.04 1.31
N VAL A 39 -4.25 7.35 1.94
CA VAL A 39 -4.85 6.51 3.00
C VAL A 39 -5.21 5.13 2.47
N ILE A 40 -5.83 5.03 1.29
CA ILE A 40 -6.16 3.75 0.67
C ILE A 40 -4.90 2.93 0.38
N LYS A 41 -3.87 3.55 -0.19
CA LYS A 41 -2.60 2.87 -0.49
C LYS A 41 -1.92 2.38 0.79
N GLU A 42 -1.91 3.16 1.85
CA GLU A 42 -1.32 2.77 3.12
C GLU A 42 -2.11 1.66 3.82
N ALA A 43 -3.45 1.73 3.76
CA ALA A 43 -4.29 0.63 4.22
C ALA A 43 -4.01 -0.67 3.45
N MET A 44 -3.80 -0.61 2.13
CA MET A 44 -3.43 -1.77 1.32
C MET A 44 -2.02 -2.29 1.61
N ARG A 45 -1.08 -1.41 2.00
CA ARG A 45 0.26 -1.81 2.45
C ARG A 45 0.16 -2.68 3.71
N LEU A 46 -0.54 -2.18 4.73
CA LEU A 46 -0.73 -2.86 6.02
C LEU A 46 -1.65 -4.10 5.93
N HIS A 47 -2.73 -3.99 5.15
CA HIS A 47 -3.76 -5.01 5.02
C HIS A 47 -3.99 -5.37 3.55
N SER A 48 -3.00 -6.00 2.94
CA SER A 48 -3.07 -6.42 1.54
C SER A 48 -4.20 -7.43 1.31
N PRO A 49 -5.26 -7.09 0.54
CA PRO A 49 -6.37 -8.01 0.29
C PRO A 49 -5.93 -9.27 -0.47
N VAL A 50 -4.89 -9.14 -1.30
CA VAL A 50 -4.21 -10.22 -2.00
C VAL A 50 -2.77 -10.27 -1.49
N PRO A 51 -2.44 -11.18 -0.56
CA PRO A 51 -1.13 -11.18 0.11
C PRO A 51 0.01 -11.75 -0.73
N PHE A 52 -0.28 -12.55 -1.76
CA PHE A 52 0.70 -13.03 -2.72
C PHE A 52 0.08 -13.30 -4.09
N ILE A 53 0.93 -13.30 -5.12
CA ILE A 53 0.58 -13.75 -6.46
C ILE A 53 1.59 -14.80 -6.92
N GLN A 54 1.10 -15.81 -7.65
CA GLN A 54 1.94 -16.85 -8.23
C GLN A 54 2.10 -16.65 -9.74
N ARG A 55 3.29 -16.99 -10.24
CA ARG A 55 3.63 -17.09 -11.66
C ARG A 55 4.31 -18.44 -11.92
N ILE A 56 4.14 -18.98 -13.12
CA ILE A 56 4.90 -20.15 -13.59
C ILE A 56 5.84 -19.64 -14.68
N LEU A 57 7.13 -19.94 -14.55
CA LEU A 57 8.13 -19.51 -15.53
C LEU A 57 7.90 -20.24 -16.86
N THR A 58 7.86 -19.50 -17.96
CA THR A 58 7.70 -20.06 -19.31
C THR A 58 9.03 -20.43 -19.95
N SER A 59 10.13 -19.94 -19.39
CA SER A 59 11.50 -20.18 -19.83
C SER A 59 12.44 -20.07 -18.64
N ASP A 60 13.64 -20.62 -18.77
CA ASP A 60 14.72 -20.40 -17.80
C ASP A 60 14.92 -18.89 -17.62
N THR A 61 14.86 -18.42 -16.37
CA THR A 61 14.86 -17.00 -16.03
C THR A 61 15.87 -16.73 -14.92
N GLU A 62 16.73 -15.75 -15.10
CA GLU A 62 17.65 -15.30 -14.04
C GLU A 62 16.91 -14.42 -13.03
N ILE A 63 16.99 -14.79 -11.75
CA ILE A 63 16.43 -14.07 -10.61
C ILE A 63 17.54 -13.96 -9.56
N ASP A 64 17.95 -12.71 -9.25
CA ASP A 64 18.98 -12.41 -8.24
C ASP A 64 20.30 -13.20 -8.44
N GLY A 65 20.79 -13.21 -9.69
CA GLY A 65 22.03 -13.89 -10.07
C GLY A 65 21.93 -15.43 -10.14
N LYS A 66 20.72 -16.00 -10.01
CA LYS A 66 20.48 -17.45 -10.08
C LYS A 66 19.49 -17.80 -11.18
N ILE A 67 19.73 -18.89 -11.89
CA ILE A 67 18.82 -19.34 -12.95
C ILE A 67 17.72 -20.21 -12.33
N ALA A 68 16.47 -19.77 -12.48
CA ALA A 68 15.28 -20.54 -12.17
C ALA A 68 14.76 -21.23 -13.45
N PRO A 69 14.62 -22.57 -13.47
CA PRO A 69 14.19 -23.28 -14.68
C PRO A 69 12.77 -22.97 -15.13
N ALA A 70 12.49 -23.16 -16.42
CA ALA A 70 11.13 -23.18 -16.96
C ALA A 70 10.25 -24.18 -16.19
N GLY A 71 8.98 -23.82 -15.98
CA GLY A 71 8.03 -24.60 -15.18
C GLY A 71 8.10 -24.35 -13.68
N THR A 72 9.09 -23.59 -13.18
CA THR A 72 9.17 -23.24 -11.76
C THR A 72 8.03 -22.30 -11.36
N ALA A 73 7.35 -22.61 -10.25
CA ALA A 73 6.39 -21.69 -9.63
C ALA A 73 7.12 -20.64 -8.78
N VAL A 74 6.92 -19.37 -9.09
CA VAL A 74 7.49 -18.23 -8.39
C VAL A 74 6.38 -17.46 -7.70
N ASN A 75 6.55 -17.23 -6.40
CA ASN A 75 5.61 -16.47 -5.59
C ASN A 75 6.17 -15.07 -5.30
N CYS A 76 5.40 -14.05 -5.66
CA CYS A 76 5.62 -12.69 -5.18
C CYS A 76 4.77 -12.49 -3.93
N VAL A 77 5.40 -12.54 -2.76
CA VAL A 77 4.74 -12.37 -1.45
C VAL A 77 4.63 -10.88 -1.15
N ILE A 78 3.58 -10.26 -1.69
CA ILE A 78 3.27 -8.83 -1.58
C ILE A 78 3.26 -8.38 -0.11
N TYR A 79 2.66 -9.18 0.77
CA TYR A 79 2.62 -8.89 2.20
C TYR A 79 4.01 -8.69 2.80
N ASN A 80 4.96 -9.59 2.51
CA ASN A 80 6.33 -9.49 3.02
C ASN A 80 7.05 -8.26 2.45
N ILE A 81 6.81 -7.93 1.18
CA ILE A 81 7.40 -6.76 0.53
C ILE A 81 6.88 -5.46 1.17
N HIS A 82 5.59 -5.38 1.47
CA HIS A 82 4.95 -4.23 2.12
C HIS A 82 5.38 -4.00 3.57
N HIS A 83 5.96 -5.02 4.22
CA HIS A 83 6.45 -4.96 5.60
C HIS A 83 7.98 -5.14 5.68
N ASN A 84 8.70 -5.03 4.55
CA ASN A 84 10.15 -5.18 4.55
C ASN A 84 10.81 -3.98 5.25
N PRO A 85 11.56 -4.17 6.36
CA PRO A 85 12.19 -3.07 7.10
C PRO A 85 13.30 -2.36 6.31
N VAL A 86 13.83 -2.97 5.24
CA VAL A 86 14.79 -2.31 4.34
C VAL A 86 14.10 -1.21 3.52
N THR A 87 12.80 -1.38 3.23
CA THR A 87 12.02 -0.44 2.41
C THR A 87 11.15 0.49 3.26
N TRP A 88 10.65 0.02 4.41
CA TRP A 88 9.70 0.73 5.27
C TRP A 88 10.27 0.85 6.69
N GLU A 89 10.57 2.08 7.12
CA GLU A 89 11.07 2.36 8.47
C GLU A 89 10.05 1.96 9.57
N ASP A 90 8.75 2.14 9.30
CA ASP A 90 7.65 1.72 10.15
C ASP A 90 7.07 0.38 9.65
N SER A 91 7.86 -0.68 9.83
CA SER A 91 7.50 -2.04 9.41
C SER A 91 6.62 -2.79 10.41
N MET A 92 5.94 -2.08 11.32
CA MET A 92 5.34 -2.66 12.53
C MET A 92 4.22 -3.66 12.21
N VAL A 93 4.58 -4.94 12.15
CA VAL A 93 3.70 -6.07 12.39
C VAL A 93 3.99 -6.55 13.82
N ASN A 94 3.42 -5.88 14.82
CA ASN A 94 3.33 -6.49 16.15
C ASN A 94 2.24 -7.57 16.07
N LEU A 95 2.67 -8.82 15.92
CA LEU A 95 1.85 -10.00 16.23
C LEU A 95 1.96 -10.26 17.74
N ASP A 96 1.35 -9.38 18.53
CA ASP A 96 1.05 -9.61 19.95
C ASP A 96 -0.48 -9.66 20.13
#